data_AF-A0A3D4KUK3-F1
#
_entry.id   AF-A0A3D4KUK3-F1
#
_cell.length_a   1.000
_cell.length_b   1.000
_cell.length_c   1.000
_cell.angle_alpha   90.00
_cell.angle_beta   90.00
_cell.angle_gamma   90.00
#
_symmetry.space_group_name_H-M   'P 1'
#
loop_
_entity.id
_entity.type
_entity.pdbx_description
1 polymer ?
#
loop_
_entity_poly.entity_id
_entity_poly.type
_entity_poly.pdbx_seq_one_letter_code
_entity_poly.pdbx_strand_id
1 'polypeptide(L)'
;ANIAGNLALVPHLGGLGAAITTGVSYMVYFAIGSYYSEKCIAIGYGYRRTALYSLLLVLYCIEASFVENMTADIVMGVMIAGVVLVTDRKTVGRILSYARNIIKK
;
A
#
# COMPACT_ATOMS: atom_id res chain seq x y z
N ALA A 1 -12.60 -0.52 14.39
CA ALA A 1 -12.52 0.30 13.17
C ALA A 1 -13.43 -0.24 12.06
N ASN A 2 -13.24 -1.48 11.61
CA ASN A 2 -13.94 -2.02 10.42
C ASN A 2 -15.48 -2.07 10.57
N ILE A 3 -16.00 -2.62 11.67
CA ILE A 3 -17.46 -2.67 11.90
C ILE A 3 -18.09 -1.27 11.91
N ALA A 4 -17.47 -0.32 12.62
CA ALA A 4 -17.96 1.05 12.73
C ALA A 4 -17.93 1.79 11.39
N GLY A 5 -16.84 1.65 10.62
CA GLY A 5 -16.74 2.25 9.30
C GLY A 5 -17.72 1.64 8.31
N ASN A 6 -17.98 0.33 8.36
CA ASN A 6 -18.94 -0.31 7.46
C ASN A 6 -20.35 0.16 7.76
N LEU A 7 -20.70 0.27 9.04
CA LEU A 7 -21.99 0.81 9.46
C LEU A 7 -22.21 2.25 8.95
N ALA A 8 -21.16 3.06 8.88
CA ALA A 8 -21.23 4.44 8.44
C ALA A 8 -21.17 4.61 6.91
N LEU A 9 -20.26 3.93 6.21
CA LEU A 9 -20.01 4.15 4.78
C LEU A 9 -20.80 3.23 3.85
N VAL A 10 -21.14 2.01 4.25
CA VAL A 10 -21.85 1.06 3.38
C VAL A 10 -23.26 1.54 3.00
N PRO A 11 -24.06 2.16 3.89
CA PRO A 11 -25.38 2.67 3.51
C PRO A 11 -25.34 3.76 2.43
N HIS A 12 -24.22 4.49 2.32
CA HIS A 12 -24.08 5.60 1.37
C HIS A 12 -23.29 5.23 0.11
N LEU A 13 -22.29 4.36 0.22
CA LEU A 13 -21.33 4.06 -0.85
C LEU A 13 -21.31 2.56 -1.23
N GLY A 14 -22.20 1.74 -0.64
CA GLY A 14 -22.30 0.31 -0.94
C GLY A 14 -20.98 -0.44 -0.78
N GLY A 15 -20.63 -1.24 -1.79
CA GLY A 15 -19.38 -2.03 -1.81
C GLY A 15 -18.10 -1.18 -1.77
N LEU A 16 -18.13 0.03 -2.34
CA LEU A 16 -17.01 0.96 -2.29
C LEU A 16 -16.78 1.47 -0.87
N GLY A 17 -17.86 1.74 -0.13
CA GLY A 17 -17.80 2.06 1.30
C GLY A 17 -17.18 0.94 2.15
N ALA A 18 -17.49 -0.32 1.83
CA ALA A 18 -16.90 -1.48 2.50
C ALA A 18 -15.39 -1.63 2.20
N ALA A 19 -14.99 -1.40 0.95
CA ALA A 19 -13.59 -1.45 0.53
C ALA A 19 -12.76 -0.36 1.23
N ILE A 20 -13.23 0.88 1.25
CA ILE A 20 -12.56 2.01 1.94
C ILE A 20 -12.40 1.70 3.43
N THR A 21 -13.48 1.26 4.08
CA THR A 21 -13.46 0.92 5.50
C THR A 21 -12.43 -0.16 5.82
N THR A 22 -12.37 -1.21 5.00
CA THR A 22 -11.44 -2.32 5.19
C THR A 22 -10.00 -1.86 5.01
N GLY A 23 -9.71 -1.11 3.94
CA GLY A 23 -8.39 -0.55 3.67
C GLY A 23 -7.89 0.34 4.82
N VAL A 24 -8.71 1.31 5.25
CA VAL A 24 -8.36 2.22 6.34
C VAL A 24 -8.19 1.45 7.67
N SER A 25 -9.05 0.49 7.95
CA SER A 25 -8.94 -0.33 9.17
C SER A 25 -7.63 -1.09 9.25
N TYR A 26 -7.16 -1.64 8.13
CA TYR A 26 -5.87 -2.34 8.09
C TYR A 26 -4.67 -1.40 8.12
N MET A 27 -4.75 -0.20 7.53
CA MET A 27 -3.70 0.80 7.69
C MET A 27 -3.54 1.24 9.16
N VAL A 28 -4.66 1.47 9.86
CA VAL A 28 -4.66 1.80 11.29
C VAL A 28 -4.13 0.64 12.13
N TYR A 29 -4.60 -0.59 11.86
CA TYR A 29 -4.11 -1.79 12.54
C TYR A 29 -2.60 -1.96 12.35
N PHE A 30 -2.11 -1.80 11.12
CA PHE A 30 -0.69 -1.87 10.81
C PHE A 30 0.09 -0.76 11.53
N ALA A 31 -0.38 0.48 11.52
CA ALA A 31 0.29 1.60 12.18
C ALA A 31 0.43 1.37 13.70
N ILE A 32 -0.64 0.95 14.36
CA ILE A 32 -0.64 0.67 15.80
C ILE A 32 0.25 -0.55 16.10
N GLY A 33 0.05 -1.64 15.36
CA GLY A 33 0.80 -2.89 15.56
C GLY A 33 2.29 -2.72 15.35
N SER A 34 2.70 -2.04 14.27
CA SER A 34 4.11 -1.74 14.01
C SER A 34 4.70 -0.80 15.05
N TYR A 35 3.95 0.20 15.53
CA TYR A 35 4.42 1.10 16.60
C TYR A 35 4.72 0.34 17.91
N TYR A 36 3.77 -0.48 18.39
CA TYR A 36 4.00 -1.26 19.61
C TYR A 36 5.04 -2.35 19.42
N SER A 37 5.07 -3.00 18.26
CA SER A 37 6.06 -4.02 17.94
C SER A 37 7.48 -3.46 18.01
N GLU A 38 7.73 -2.26 17.46
CA GLU A 38 9.06 -1.61 17.52
C GLU A 38 9.46 -1.24 18.95
N LYS A 39 8.49 -0.87 19.77
CA LYS A 39 8.73 -0.55 21.19
C LYS A 39 9.11 -1.80 22.00
N CYS A 40 8.55 -2.96 21.67
CA CYS A 40 8.85 -4.22 22.34
C CYS A 40 10.13 -4.87 21.80
N ILE A 41 10.33 -4.82 20.49
CA ILE A 41 11.46 -5.41 19.77
C ILE A 41 11.86 -4.40 18.70
N ALA A 42 13.09 -3.88 18.78
CA ALA A 42 13.61 -2.92 17.80
C ALA A 42 13.87 -3.60 16.43
N ILE A 43 12.79 -3.83 15.68
CA ILE A 43 12.79 -4.50 14.38
C ILE A 43 13.40 -3.59 13.31
N GLY A 44 13.32 -2.27 13.49
CA GLY A 44 13.78 -1.28 12.53
C GLY A 44 12.83 -1.13 11.35
N TYR A 45 11.51 -1.05 11.60
CA TYR A 45 10.55 -0.86 10.52
C TYR A 45 10.87 0.39 9.68
N GLY A 46 10.81 0.23 8.35
CA GLY A 46 10.98 1.31 7.39
C GLY A 46 9.76 2.23 7.28
N TYR A 47 9.28 2.80 8.39
CA TYR A 47 8.03 3.57 8.47
C TYR A 47 7.86 4.60 7.37
N ARG A 48 8.94 5.31 7.00
CA ARG A 48 8.92 6.31 5.93
C ARG A 48 8.54 5.72 4.57
N ARG A 49 9.08 4.54 4.22
CA ARG A 49 8.78 3.87 2.94
C ARG A 49 7.38 3.28 2.97
N THR A 50 7.01 2.62 4.06
CA THR A 50 5.68 2.02 4.19
C THR A 50 4.58 3.09 4.14
N ALA A 51 4.78 4.23 4.82
CA ALA A 51 3.86 5.36 4.77
C ALA A 51 3.75 5.96 3.36
N LEU A 52 4.87 6.08 2.63
CA LEU A 52 4.87 6.50 1.23
C LEU A 52 4.04 5.56 0.36
N TYR A 53 4.25 4.24 0.49
CA TYR A 53 3.54 3.25 -0.33
C TYR A 53 2.05 3.20 -0.01
N SER A 54 1.68 3.27 1.26
CA SER A 54 0.27 3.33 1.65
C SER A 54 -0.39 4.60 1.13
N LEU A 55 0.29 5.75 1.16
CA LEU A 55 -0.24 7.00 0.62
C LEU A 55 -0.44 6.92 -0.90
N LEU A 56 0.56 6.42 -1.65
CA LEU A 56 0.46 6.26 -3.10
C LEU A 56 -0.69 5.32 -3.47
N LEU A 57 -0.86 4.22 -2.73
CA LEU A 57 -1.96 3.29 -2.95
C LEU A 57 -3.32 3.93 -2.69
N VAL A 58 -3.46 4.73 -1.63
CA VAL A 58 -4.71 5.46 -1.34
C VAL A 58 -5.03 6.44 -2.46
N LEU A 59 -4.05 7.20 -2.95
CA LEU A 59 -4.25 8.13 -4.06
C LEU A 59 -4.71 7.41 -5.33
N TYR A 60 -4.10 6.26 -5.64
CA TYR A 60 -4.51 5.43 -6.76
C TYR A 60 -5.94 4.91 -6.59
N CYS A 61 -6.28 4.40 -5.41
CA CYS A 61 -7.64 3.91 -5.16
C CYS A 61 -8.68 5.02 -5.27
N ILE A 62 -8.38 6.25 -4.83
CA ILE A 62 -9.28 7.40 -5.00
C ILE A 62 -9.47 7.69 -6.49
N GLU A 63 -8.39 7.78 -7.26
CA GLU A 63 -8.46 8.05 -8.69
C GLU A 63 -9.26 6.97 -9.43
N ALA A 64 -8.88 5.70 -9.28
CA ALA A 64 -9.55 4.57 -9.91
C ALA A 64 -11.02 4.40 -9.50
N SER A 65 -11.41 4.87 -8.31
CA SER A 65 -12.80 4.74 -7.83
C SER A 65 -13.72 5.86 -8.28
N PHE A 66 -13.21 7.03 -8.67
CA PHE A 66 -14.03 8.22 -8.94
C PHE A 66 -13.85 8.82 -10.33
N VAL A 67 -12.74 8.55 -11.03
CA VAL A 67 -12.44 9.15 -12.35
C VAL A 67 -12.95 8.27 -13.50
N GLU A 68 -13.16 6.97 -13.26
CA GLU A 68 -13.68 5.98 -14.23
C GLU A 68 -12.98 6.04 -15.61
N ASN A 69 -11.67 6.29 -15.64
CA ASN A 69 -10.90 6.39 -16.88
C ASN A 69 -9.75 5.40 -16.89
N MET A 70 -9.94 4.31 -17.63
CA MET A 70 -8.94 3.24 -17.79
C MET A 70 -7.54 3.74 -18.19
N THR A 71 -7.45 4.80 -19.01
CA THR A 71 -6.14 5.33 -19.41
C THR A 71 -5.46 6.05 -18.25
N ALA A 72 -6.23 6.79 -17.45
CA ALA A 72 -5.72 7.47 -16.26
C ALA A 72 -5.25 6.46 -15.20
N ASP A 73 -6.04 5.41 -14.96
CA ASP A 73 -5.69 4.30 -14.06
C ASP A 73 -4.37 3.65 -14.45
N ILE A 74 -4.20 3.31 -15.73
CA ILE A 74 -2.98 2.67 -16.23
C ILE A 74 -1.78 3.60 -16.05
N VAL A 75 -1.91 4.88 -16.43
CA VAL A 75 -0.82 5.85 -16.32
C VAL A 75 -0.42 6.05 -14.87
N MET A 76 -1.38 6.21 -13.97
CA MET A 76 -1.13 6.41 -12.54
C MET A 76 -0.52 5.16 -11.90
N GLY A 77 -1.00 3.97 -12.25
CA GLY A 77 -0.45 2.69 -11.79
C GLY A 77 1.00 2.49 -12.22
N VAL A 78 1.32 2.76 -13.50
CA VAL A 78 2.71 2.68 -14.02
C VAL A 78 3.60 3.71 -13.33
N MET A 79 3.11 4.92 -13.12
CA MET A 79 3.85 5.97 -12.40
C MET A 79 4.17 5.55 -10.97
N ILE A 80 3.20 5.03 -10.22
CA ILE A 80 3.39 4.56 -8.84
C ILE A 80 4.36 3.38 -8.80
N ALA A 81 4.21 2.41 -9.70
CA ALA A 81 5.15 1.29 -9.83
C ALA A 81 6.58 1.79 -10.09
N GLY A 82 6.75 2.78 -10.96
CA GLY A 82 8.02 3.46 -11.20
C GLY A 82 8.61 4.09 -9.94
N VAL A 83 7.81 4.83 -9.17
CA VAL A 83 8.23 5.44 -7.89
C VAL A 83 8.70 4.38 -6.89
N VAL A 84 7.97 3.26 -6.76
CA VAL A 84 8.36 2.15 -5.88
C VAL A 84 9.67 1.53 -6.34
N LEU A 85 9.83 1.23 -7.63
CA LEU A 85 11.06 0.67 -8.19
C LEU A 85 12.27 1.57 -7.98
N VAL A 86 12.11 2.88 -8.13
CA VAL A 86 13.19 3.86 -7.90
C VAL A 86 13.53 3.95 -6.40
N THR A 87 12.52 3.98 -5.53
CA THR A 87 12.69 4.07 -4.08
C THR A 87 13.42 2.84 -3.53
N ASP A 88 13.07 1.65 -4.02
CA ASP A 88 13.66 0.38 -3.60
C ASP A 88 14.72 -0.18 -4.56
N ARG A 89 15.28 0.65 -5.45
CA ARG A 89 16.29 0.25 -6.46
C ARG A 89 17.44 -0.60 -5.92
N LYS A 90 17.90 -0.31 -4.69
CA LYS A 90 18.97 -1.07 -4.00
C LYS A 90 18.51 -2.48 -3.63
N THR A 91 17.27 -2.62 -3.17
CA THR A 91 16.67 -3.92 -2.83
C THR A 91 16.40 -4.73 -4.09
N VAL A 92 15.83 -4.11 -5.12
CA VAL A 92 15.61 -4.73 -6.43
C VAL A 92 16.91 -5.26 -7.03
N GLY A 93 17.99 -4.46 -7.00
CA GLY A 93 19.30 -4.89 -7.48
C GLY A 93 19.86 -6.12 -6.74
N ARG A 94 19.64 -6.23 -5.43
CA ARG A 94 20.03 -7.43 -4.64
C ARG A 94 19.19 -8.65 -5.00
N ILE A 95 17.89 -8.49 -5.20
CA ILE A 95 17.02 -9.60 -5.60
C ILE A 95 17.45 -10.15 -6.97
N LEU A 96 17.71 -9.25 -7.92
CA LEU A 96 18.17 -9.63 -9.26
C LEU A 96 19.54 -10.32 -9.24
N SER A 97 20.46 -9.89 -8.39
CA SER A 97 21.77 -10.56 -8.26
C SER A 97 21.61 -11.97 -7.69
N TYR A 98 20.74 -12.17 -6.69
CA TYR A 98 20.44 -13.50 -6.16
C TYR A 98 19.78 -14.40 -7.20
N ALA A 99 18.78 -13.90 -7.93
CA ALA A 99 18.13 -14.65 -9.00
C ALA A 99 19.14 -15.09 -10.08
N ARG A 100 20.05 -14.20 -10.48
CA ARG A 100 21.11 -14.51 -11.45
C ARG A 100 22.07 -15.59 -10.95
N ASN A 101 22.37 -15.62 -9.65
CA ASN A 101 23.23 -16.63 -9.05
C ASN A 101 22.56 -18.00 -8.93
N ILE A 102 21.23 -18.06 -8.78
CA ILE A 102 20.47 -19.31 -8.80
C ILE A 102 20.44 -19.90 -10.21
N ILE A 103 20.21 -19.07 -11.23
CA ILE A 103 20.13 -19.50 -12.64
C ILE A 103 21.48 -19.97 -13.18
N LYS A 104 22.59 -19.45 -12.65
CA LYS A 104 23.95 -19.85 -13.05
C LYS A 104 24.46 -21.13 -12.37
N LYS A 105 23.70 -21.69 -11.43
CA LYS A 105 24.04 -22.90 -10.70
C LYS A 105 23.31 -24.11 -11.29
#